data_AF-A0A8S2XKW9-F1
#
_entry.id   AF-A0A8S2XKW9-F1
#
_cell.length_a   1.000
_cell.length_b   1.000
_cell.length_c   1.000
_cell.angle_alpha   90.00
_cell.angle_beta   90.00
_cell.angle_gamma   90.00
#
_symmetry.space_group_name_H-M   'P 1'
#
loop_
_entity.id
_entity.type
_entity.pdbx_description
1 polymer ?
#
loop_
_entity_poly.entity_id
_entity_poly.type
_entity_poly.pdbx_seq_one_letter_code
_entity_poly.pdbx_strand_id
1 'polypeptide(L)' 'MRFFAKKEPVQLRNHLAEIERDTKVGKLSGAEGARKKKEILDAL' A
#
# COMPACT_ATOMS: atom_id res chain seq x y z
N MET A 1 -0.57 1.36 -16.07
CA MET A 1 0.03 1.55 -14.73
C MET A 1 0.80 0.29 -14.38
N ARG A 2 2.13 0.33 -14.22
CA ARG A 2 2.89 -0.87 -13.85
C ARG A 2 4.12 -0.51 -13.03
N PHE A 3 3.91 0.08 -11.85
CA PHE A 3 4.99 0.42 -10.92
C PHE A 3 5.46 -0.76 -10.05
N PHE A 4 4.71 -1.87 -10.02
CA PHE A 4 4.97 -2.98 -9.08
C PHE A 4 5.44 -4.29 -9.72
N ALA A 5 5.65 -4.36 -11.05
CA ALA A 5 5.99 -5.60 -11.76
C ALA A 5 7.35 -6.24 -11.39
N LYS A 6 8.06 -5.73 -10.39
CA LYS A 6 9.33 -6.27 -9.88
C LYS A 6 9.41 -6.31 -8.34
N LYS A 7 8.34 -6.02 -7.60
CA LYS A 7 8.37 -6.12 -6.13
C LYS A 7 8.00 -7.54 -5.71
N GLU A 8 8.82 -8.11 -4.83
CA GLU A 8 8.53 -9.41 -4.24
C GLU A 8 7.26 -9.33 -3.37
N PRO A 9 6.41 -10.37 -3.32
CA PRO A 9 5.16 -10.36 -2.56
C PRO A 9 5.32 -9.96 -1.08
N VAL A 10 6.48 -10.30 -0.48
CA VAL A 10 6.83 -9.90 0.89
C VAL A 10 6.99 -8.38 1.02
N GLN A 11 7.61 -7.73 0.04
CA GLN A 11 7.78 -6.27 0.03
C GLN A 11 6.43 -5.56 -0.13
N LEU A 12 5.51 -6.12 -0.92
CA LEU A 12 4.15 -5.59 -1.07
C LEU A 12 3.35 -5.70 0.23
N ARG A 13 3.45 -6.82 0.95
CA ARG A 13 2.83 -6.99 2.28
C ARG A 13 3.40 -6.03 3.32
N ASN A 14 4.71 -5.82 3.34
CA ASN A 14 5.33 -4.82 4.23
C ASN A 14 4.82 -3.42 3.92
N HIS A 15 4.71 -3.06 2.64
CA HIS A 15 4.20 -1.76 2.23
C HIS A 15 2.72 -1.58 2.59
N LEU A 16 1.92 -2.65 2.55
CA LEU A 16 0.54 -2.66 3.04
C LEU A 16 0.47 -2.27 4.52
N ALA A 17 1.33 -2.86 5.35
CA ALA A 17 1.40 -2.59 6.78
C ALA A 17 1.85 -1.14 7.09
N GLU A 18 2.77 -0.59 6.29
CA GLU A 18 3.17 0.82 6.38
C GLU A 18 2.01 1.77 6.12
N ILE A 19 1.21 1.52 5.08
CA ILE A 19 0.05 2.35 4.73
C ILE A 19 -1.03 2.28 5.81
N GLU A 20 -1.28 1.10 6.36
CA GLU A 20 -2.23 0.93 7.46
C GLU A 20 -1.80 1.70 8.70
N ARG A 21 -0.51 1.63 9.05
CA ARG A 21 0.06 2.41 10.15
C ARG A 21 -0.09 3.91 9.89
N ASP A 22 0.31 4.39 8.71
CA ASP A 22 0.32 5.81 8.39
C ASP A 22 -1.10 6.40 8.34
N THR A 23 -2.06 5.61 7.88
CA THR A 23 -3.49 5.97 7.96
C THR A 23 -3.95 6.05 9.42
N LYS A 24 -3.56 5.08 10.26
CA LYS A 24 -3.93 5.03 11.68
C LYS A 24 -3.35 6.19 12.49
N VAL A 25 -2.12 6.63 12.18
CA VAL A 25 -1.47 7.76 12.86
C VAL A 25 -1.82 9.12 12.23
N GLY A 26 -2.73 9.16 11.26
CA GLY A 26 -3.17 10.40 10.59
C GLY A 26 -2.11 11.03 9.67
N LYS A 27 -1.01 10.33 9.37
CA LYS A 27 0.01 10.77 8.39
C LYS A 27 -0.49 10.64 6.95
N LEU A 28 -1.43 9.73 6.72
CA LEU A 28 -2.06 9.51 5.44
C LEU A 28 -3.58 9.68 5.60
N SER A 29 -4.22 10.40 4.68
CA SER A 29 -5.68 10.49 4.71
C SER A 29 -6.31 9.12 4.44
N GLY A 30 -7.48 8.84 5.01
CA GLY A 30 -8.17 7.57 4.81
C GLY A 30 -8.44 7.25 3.34
N ALA A 31 -8.75 8.26 2.52
CA ALA A 31 -8.98 8.11 1.09
C ALA A 31 -7.70 7.76 0.33
N GLU A 32 -6.58 8.42 0.63
CA GLU A 32 -5.28 8.10 0.03
C GLU A 32 -4.78 6.71 0.47
N GLY A 33 -5.01 6.34 1.74
CA GLY A 33 -4.70 5.01 2.26
C GLY A 33 -5.47 3.92 1.53
N ALA A 34 -6.78 4.10 1.35
CA ALA A 34 -7.61 3.15 0.61
C ALA A 34 -7.14 2.98 -0.85
N ARG A 35 -6.80 4.08 -1.53
CA ARG A 35 -6.30 4.03 -2.91
C ARG A 35 -4.97 3.28 -3.00
N LYS A 36 -3.97 3.63 -2.18
CA LYS A 36 -2.65 2.97 -2.21
C LYS A 36 -2.75 1.49 -1.82
N LYS A 37 -3.62 1.15 -0.86
CA LYS A 37 -3.89 -0.24 -0.47
C LYS A 37 -4.45 -1.04 -1.64
N LYS A 38 -5.40 -0.48 -2.39
CA LYS A 38 -5.94 -1.11 -3.61
C LYS A 38 -4.85 -1.36 -4.65
N GLU A 39 -4.01 -0.37 -4.93
CA GLU A 39 -2.92 -0.50 -5.91
C GLU A 39 -1.91 -1.60 -5.55
N ILE A 40 -1.67 -1.84 -4.25
CA ILE A 40 -0.79 -2.93 -3.77
C ILE A 40 -1.48 -4.28 -3.87
N LEU A 41 -2.77 -4.36 -3.52
CA LEU A 41 -3.54 -5.59 -3.62
C LEU A 41 -3.72 -6.04 -5.07
N ASP A 42 -3.88 -5.09 -6.00
CA ASP A 42 -3.92 -5.38 -7.45
C ASP A 42 -2.56 -5.87 -7.99
N ALA A 43 -1.48 -5.68 -7.24
CA ALA A 43 -0.12 -6.07 -7.61
C ALA A 43 0.40 -7.34 -6.92
N LEU A 44 -0.34 -7.88 -5.95
CA LEU A 44 -0.08 -9.15 -5.25
C LEU A 44 -0.72 -10.32 -6.00
#